data_AF-A0ABD0PRK8-F1
#
_entry.id   AF-A0ABD0PRK8-F1
#
_cell.length_a   1.000
_cell.length_b   1.000
_cell.length_c   1.000
_cell.angle_alpha   90.00
_cell.angle_beta   90.00
_cell.angle_gamma   90.00
#
_symmetry.space_group_name_H-M   'P 1'
#
loop_
_entity.id
_entity.type
_entity.pdbx_description
1 polymer ?
#
loop_
_entity_poly.entity_id
_entity_poly.type
_entity_poly.pdbx_seq_one_letter_code
_entity_poly.pdbx_strand_id
1 'polypeptide(L)'
;KTIKLWKVSERDKRAEGYNLRDEEGRLKDLSTITTLQVPVLRPMDLLVEASPRRVFANAHAYHINSISVNSDCETYLSADDLRINLWHLNITDRSFSILMRLT
;
A
#
# COMPACT_ATOMS: atom_id res chain seq x y z
N LYS A 1 -15.36 3.73 -10.53
CA LYS A 1 -14.37 4.68 -9.91
C LYS A 1 -13.57 3.94 -8.85
N THR A 2 -12.41 4.47 -8.42
CA THR A 2 -11.54 3.80 -7.45
C THR A 2 -11.00 4.76 -6.39
N ILE A 3 -10.82 4.24 -5.17
CA ILE A 3 -10.16 4.91 -4.02
C ILE A 3 -8.95 4.05 -3.65
N LYS A 4 -7.83 4.66 -3.30
CA LYS A 4 -6.59 3.94 -2.96
C LYS A 4 -6.09 4.35 -1.58
N LEU A 5 -5.73 3.36 -0.76
CA LEU A 5 -4.97 3.58 0.48
C LEU A 5 -3.49 3.48 0.16
N TRP A 6 -2.75 4.57 0.36
CA TRP A 6 -1.31 4.63 0.16
C TRP A 6 -0.57 4.60 1.49
N LYS A 7 0.56 3.91 1.52
CA LYS A 7 1.55 4.02 2.59
C LYS A 7 2.69 4.87 2.09
N VAL A 8 2.92 5.97 2.77
CA VAL A 8 4.16 6.73 2.65
C VAL A 8 5.04 6.31 3.82
N SER A 9 6.24 5.84 3.53
CA SER A 9 7.21 5.45 4.56
C SER A 9 8.59 5.98 4.24
N GLU A 10 9.26 6.38 5.30
CA GLU A 10 10.67 6.73 5.30
C GLU A 10 11.53 5.48 5.45
N ARG A 11 12.64 5.45 4.72
CA ARG A 11 13.63 4.39 4.75
C ARG A 11 15.02 5.01 4.78
N ASP A 12 15.76 4.69 5.83
CA ASP A 12 17.12 5.18 6.11
C ASP A 12 18.17 4.05 6.09
N LYS A 13 17.76 2.83 5.75
CA LYS A 13 18.62 1.64 5.74
C LYS A 13 18.46 0.84 4.46
N ARG A 14 19.59 0.31 3.97
CA ARG A 14 19.64 -0.66 2.86
C ARG A 14 20.34 -1.94 3.30
N ALA A 15 19.95 -3.04 2.68
CA ALA A 15 20.62 -4.33 2.89
C ALA A 15 21.85 -4.40 1.98
N GLU A 16 22.99 -4.76 2.57
CA GLU A 16 24.27 -4.97 1.88
C GLU A 16 24.83 -6.36 2.23
N GLY A 17 25.83 -6.84 1.48
CA GLY A 17 26.47 -8.14 1.76
C GLY A 17 25.73 -9.36 1.21
N TYR A 18 25.11 -9.24 0.02
CA TYR A 18 24.46 -10.38 -0.65
C TYR A 18 25.48 -11.47 -1.05
N ASN A 19 25.05 -12.73 -1.04
CA ASN A 19 25.89 -13.87 -1.41
C ASN A 19 26.18 -13.92 -2.92
N LEU A 20 25.19 -13.58 -3.75
CA LEU A 20 25.27 -13.76 -5.21
C LEU A 20 25.65 -12.49 -5.96
N ARG A 21 25.64 -11.34 -5.30
CA ARG A 21 25.91 -10.04 -5.92
C ARG A 21 26.93 -9.24 -5.12
N ASP A 22 27.81 -8.53 -5.83
CA ASP A 22 28.67 -7.50 -5.24
C ASP A 22 27.87 -6.20 -4.98
N GLU A 23 28.52 -5.21 -4.37
CA GLU A 23 27.88 -3.93 -4.00
C GLU A 23 27.50 -3.10 -5.25
N GLU A 24 28.13 -3.38 -6.39
CA GLU A 24 27.81 -2.83 -7.72
C GLU A 24 26.70 -3.61 -8.44
N GLY A 25 26.17 -4.68 -7.83
CA GLY A 25 25.06 -5.48 -8.35
C GLY A 25 25.44 -6.54 -9.39
N ARG A 26 26.73 -6.74 -9.66
CA ARG A 26 27.24 -7.78 -10.57
C ARG A 26 27.20 -9.13 -9.88
N LEU A 27 27.03 -10.18 -10.67
CA LEU A 27 27.03 -11.55 -10.16
C LEU A 27 28.44 -11.92 -9.70
N LYS A 28 28.54 -12.45 -8.46
CA LYS A 28 29.77 -13.06 -7.97
C LYS A 28 29.99 -14.38 -8.67
N ASP A 29 31.25 -14.73 -8.90
CA ASP A 29 31.60 -16.05 -9.41
C ASP A 29 31.20 -17.10 -8.35
N LEU A 30 30.38 -18.07 -8.76
CA LEU A 30 29.88 -19.14 -7.90
C LEU A 30 31.02 -19.94 -7.26
N SER A 31 32.17 -20.03 -7.95
CA SER A 31 33.36 -20.73 -7.45
C SER A 31 33.97 -20.07 -6.21
N THR A 32 33.74 -18.77 -6.02
CA THR A 32 34.29 -17.98 -4.91
C THR A 32 33.43 -18.00 -3.65
N ILE A 33 32.18 -18.48 -3.76
CA ILE A 33 31.23 -18.53 -2.65
C ILE A 33 31.49 -19.80 -1.84
N THR A 34 32.32 -19.70 -0.83
CA THR A 34 32.67 -20.81 0.07
C THR A 34 31.78 -20.87 1.31
N THR A 35 31.14 -19.75 1.66
CA THR A 35 30.27 -19.63 2.84
C THR A 35 29.05 -18.77 2.54
N LEU A 36 27.95 -19.01 3.25
CA LEU A 36 26.73 -18.21 3.16
C LEU A 36 26.69 -17.18 4.29
N GLN A 37 26.37 -15.95 3.95
CA GLN A 37 26.17 -14.85 4.89
C GLN A 37 24.75 -14.27 4.78
N VAL A 38 24.30 -13.65 5.87
CA VAL A 38 23.01 -12.95 5.93
C VAL A 38 23.27 -11.47 5.64
N PRO A 39 22.46 -10.81 4.78
CA PRO A 39 22.60 -9.38 4.52
C PRO A 39 22.45 -8.54 5.78
N VAL A 40 23.26 -7.50 5.92
CA VAL A 40 23.24 -6.59 7.06
C VAL A 40 22.63 -5.25 6.64
N LEU A 41 21.80 -4.67 7.52
CA LEU A 41 21.24 -3.34 7.30
C LEU A 41 22.32 -2.28 7.59
N ARG A 42 22.68 -1.53 6.57
CA ARG A 42 23.57 -0.36 6.68
C ARG A 42 22.78 0.94 6.52
N PRO A 43 23.19 2.02 7.23
CA PRO A 43 22.64 3.34 7.01
C PRO A 43 22.77 3.78 5.55
N MET A 44 21.78 4.49 5.04
CA MET A 44 21.80 5.16 3.74
C MET A 44 21.12 6.53 3.86
N ASP A 45 21.18 7.31 2.78
CA ASP A 45 20.44 8.57 2.70
C ASP A 45 18.93 8.32 2.80
N LEU A 46 18.23 9.20 3.52
CA LEU A 46 16.79 9.11 3.74
C LEU A 46 16.04 9.07 2.41
N LEU A 47 15.29 7.99 2.20
CA LEU A 47 14.41 7.81 1.05
C LEU A 47 12.95 7.79 1.49
N VAL A 48 12.09 8.48 0.75
CA VAL A 48 10.64 8.44 0.94
C VAL A 48 10.02 7.56 -0.14
N GLU A 49 9.39 6.47 0.27
CA GLU A 49 8.72 5.52 -0.62
C GLU A 49 7.19 5.61 -0.45
N ALA A 50 6.46 5.66 -1.56
CA ALA A 50 5.00 5.58 -1.57
C ALA A 50 4.55 4.27 -2.23
N SER A 51 3.80 3.44 -1.50
CA SER A 51 3.27 2.16 -1.99
C SER A 51 1.76 2.06 -1.85
N PRO A 52 1.03 1.57 -2.87
CA PRO A 52 -0.41 1.37 -2.78
C PRO A 52 -0.67 0.13 -1.92
N ARG A 53 -1.34 0.29 -0.78
CA ARG A 53 -1.70 -0.83 0.10
C ARG A 53 -3.00 -1.49 -0.32
N ARG A 54 -4.00 -0.70 -0.72
CA ARG A 54 -5.35 -1.19 -1.01
C ARG A 54 -6.01 -0.37 -2.10
N VAL A 55 -6.89 -1.02 -2.86
CA VAL A 55 -7.70 -0.40 -3.91
C VAL A 55 -9.15 -0.78 -3.67
N PHE A 56 -10.00 0.20 -3.43
CA PHE A 56 -11.45 0.05 -3.28
C PHE A 56 -12.09 0.48 -4.59
N ALA A 57 -12.78 -0.44 -5.26
CA ALA A 57 -13.24 -0.23 -6.62
C ALA A 57 -14.72 -0.60 -6.79
N ASN A 58 -15.32 -0.12 -7.87
CA ASN A 58 -16.60 -0.60 -8.40
C ASN A 58 -17.84 -0.47 -7.50
N ALA A 59 -17.82 0.34 -6.43
CA ALA A 59 -19.02 0.61 -5.62
C ALA A 59 -19.81 1.88 -6.03
N HIS A 60 -19.20 2.75 -6.84
CA HIS A 60 -19.80 4.00 -7.31
C HIS A 60 -20.02 3.97 -8.82
N ALA A 61 -21.26 4.24 -9.23
CA ALA A 61 -21.67 4.38 -10.63
C ALA A 61 -21.38 5.79 -11.17
N TYR A 62 -21.36 6.80 -10.29
CA TYR A 62 -21.14 8.20 -10.65
C TYR A 62 -19.75 8.69 -10.18
N HIS A 63 -19.49 9.99 -10.31
CA HIS A 63 -18.25 10.61 -9.87
C HIS A 63 -18.20 10.68 -8.35
N ILE A 64 -17.15 10.08 -7.77
CA ILE A 64 -16.89 10.24 -6.34
C ILE A 64 -16.52 11.71 -6.12
N ASN A 65 -17.27 12.38 -5.26
CA ASN A 65 -17.11 13.80 -4.96
C ASN A 65 -16.59 14.04 -3.53
N SER A 66 -16.70 13.04 -2.64
CA SER A 66 -16.26 13.15 -1.25
C SER A 66 -15.77 11.82 -0.68
N ILE A 67 -14.79 11.90 0.22
CA ILE A 67 -14.28 10.80 1.04
C ILE A 67 -14.04 11.32 2.47
N SER A 68 -14.36 10.52 3.49
CA SER A 68 -14.11 10.88 4.89
C SER A 68 -13.81 9.65 5.73
N VAL A 69 -12.76 9.70 6.54
CA VAL A 69 -12.41 8.62 7.49
C VAL A 69 -13.30 8.73 8.73
N ASN A 70 -13.67 7.60 9.33
CA ASN A 70 -14.41 7.58 10.58
C ASN A 70 -13.46 7.58 11.80
N SER A 71 -13.94 8.04 12.95
CA SER A 71 -13.14 8.12 14.19
C SER A 71 -12.83 6.76 14.81
N ASP A 72 -13.47 5.68 14.34
CA ASP A 72 -13.25 4.30 14.79
C ASP A 72 -11.91 3.71 14.33
N CYS A 73 -11.14 4.41 13.48
CA CYS A 73 -9.88 3.94 12.88
C CYS A 73 -10.01 2.69 12.01
N GLU A 74 -11.22 2.25 11.68
CA GLU A 74 -11.49 1.01 10.95
C GLU A 74 -12.31 1.23 9.68
N THR A 75 -13.13 2.28 9.63
CA THR A 75 -14.04 2.54 8.50
C THR A 75 -13.86 3.92 7.88
N TYR A 76 -14.40 4.07 6.67
CA TYR A 76 -14.48 5.36 5.98
C TYR A 76 -15.70 5.41 5.05
N LEU A 77 -16.13 6.63 4.73
CA LEU A 77 -17.23 6.92 3.82
C LEU A 77 -16.73 7.41 2.47
N SER A 78 -17.45 7.06 1.41
CA SER A 78 -17.32 7.70 0.10
C SER A 78 -18.69 8.04 -0.47
N ALA A 79 -18.79 9.19 -1.13
CA ALA A 79 -20.04 9.68 -1.70
C ALA A 79 -19.89 9.99 -3.20
N ASP A 80 -20.96 9.72 -3.95
CA ASP A 80 -21.21 10.28 -5.27
C ASP A 80 -22.55 11.03 -5.27
N ASP A 81 -23.05 11.42 -6.43
CA ASP A 81 -24.26 12.24 -6.56
C ASP A 81 -25.54 11.57 -6.03
N LEU A 82 -25.57 10.22 -5.95
CA LEU A 82 -26.78 9.47 -5.59
C LEU A 82 -26.60 8.47 -4.44
N ARG A 83 -25.36 8.18 -4.01
CA ARG A 83 -25.06 7.14 -3.02
C ARG A 83 -23.96 7.55 -2.06
N ILE A 84 -24.11 7.08 -0.82
CA ILE A 84 -23.06 7.09 0.19
C ILE A 84 -22.76 5.64 0.56
N ASN A 85 -21.49 5.26 0.45
CA ASN A 85 -20.99 3.93 0.79
C ASN A 85 -20.11 3.99 2.04
N LEU A 86 -20.31 3.05 2.97
CA LEU A 86 -19.43 2.74 4.08
C LEU A 86 -18.49 1.61 3.69
N TRP A 87 -17.22 1.80 3.98
CA TRP A 87 -16.16 0.83 3.72
C TRP A 87 -15.42 0.49 5.00
N HIS A 88 -14.96 -0.75 5.07
CA HIS A 88 -13.99 -1.15 6.07
C HIS A 88 -12.59 -1.06 5.47
N LEU A 89 -11.63 -0.42 6.15
CA LEU A 89 -10.26 -0.21 5.67
C LEU A 89 -9.58 -1.53 5.31
N ASN A 90 -9.98 -2.63 5.95
CA ASN A 90 -9.43 -3.96 5.69
C ASN A 90 -10.13 -4.80 4.61
N ILE A 91 -11.27 -4.34 4.05
CA ILE A 91 -12.08 -5.10 3.09
C ILE A 91 -12.26 -4.27 1.81
N THR A 92 -11.77 -4.76 0.67
CA THR A 92 -11.70 -3.99 -0.59
C THR A 92 -12.76 -4.34 -1.62
N ASP A 93 -13.40 -5.50 -1.46
CA ASP A 93 -14.35 -6.10 -2.39
C ASP A 93 -15.81 -5.77 -2.05
N ARG A 94 -16.08 -5.18 -0.88
CA ARG A 94 -17.43 -4.93 -0.36
C ARG A 94 -17.55 -3.57 0.32
N SER A 95 -18.73 -2.97 0.17
CA SER A 95 -19.14 -1.73 0.83
C SER A 95 -20.64 -1.79 1.16
N PHE A 96 -21.08 -1.00 2.14
CA PHE A 96 -22.49 -0.89 2.51
C PHE A 96 -23.06 0.46 2.05
N SER A 97 -24.12 0.46 1.25
CA SER A 97 -24.81 1.70 0.87
C SER A 97 -25.69 2.17 2.02
N ILE A 98 -25.44 3.35 2.56
CA ILE A 98 -26.16 3.89 3.72
C ILE A 98 -27.49 4.53 3.31
N LEU A 99 -27.54 5.14 2.13
CA LEU A 99 -28.79 5.65 1.57
C LEU A 99 -29.53 4.51 0.85
N MET A 100 -30.55 3.99 1.52
CA MET A 100 -31.56 3.11 0.92
C MET A 100 -32.69 4.01 0.41
N ARG A 101 -33.04 3.91 -0.88
CA ARG A 101 -34.27 4.55 -1.38
C ARG A 101 -35.44 3.86 -0.68
N LEU A 102 -36.24 4.64 0.07
CA LEU A 102 -37.55 4.21 0.57
C LEU A 102 -38.42 3.84 -0.64
N THR A 103 -38.77 2.57 -0.74
CA THR A 103 -39.95 2.07 -1.47
C THR A 103 -40.71 1.16 -0.53
#